data_AF-A0A4R0PH73-F1
#
_entry.id   AF-A0A4R0PH73-F1
#
_cell.length_a   1.000
_cell.length_b   1.000
_cell.length_c   1.000
_cell.angle_alpha   90.00
_cell.angle_beta   90.00
_cell.angle_gamma   90.00
#
_symmetry.space_group_name_H-M   'P 1'
#
loop_
_entity.id
_entity.type
_entity.pdbx_description
1 polymer ?
#
loop_
_entity_poly.entity_id
_entity_poly.type
_entity_poly.pdbx_seq_one_letter_code
_entity_poly.pdbx_strand_id
1 'polypeptide(L)'
;MNMQVDSRGKVDGLTARCHCGGVSFILPTSRSGVVACHCTDCRTLHGNYNAMLAVPREAIVMLFDDTLAWYDSSENVRRGFCSKCGSRLFKDRHLADHVMVSAGSVIGPVGARIVENMFEESKGDWYDLPRTRRDQLPTA
;
A
#
# COMPACT_ATOMS: atom_id res chain seq x y z
N MET A 1 15.00 -14.00 -2.62
CA MET A 1 13.96 -15.01 -2.92
C MET A 1 13.59 -14.82 -4.39
N ASN A 2 13.86 -15.82 -5.24
CA ASN A 2 13.83 -15.65 -6.70
C ASN A 2 12.39 -15.50 -7.19
N MET A 3 12.06 -14.36 -7.82
CA MET A 3 10.84 -14.18 -8.60
C MET A 3 10.81 -15.21 -9.71
N GLN A 4 9.78 -16.06 -9.72
CA GLN A 4 9.52 -16.94 -10.85
C GLN A 4 8.82 -16.10 -11.92
N VAL A 5 9.41 -16.12 -13.11
CA VAL A 5 8.77 -15.59 -14.33
C VAL A 5 8.10 -16.80 -14.95
N ASP A 6 6.77 -16.76 -15.09
CA ASP A 6 6.06 -17.87 -15.72
C ASP A 6 6.50 -18.04 -17.18
N SER A 7 6.17 -19.19 -17.77
CA SER A 7 6.52 -19.56 -19.15
C SER A 7 5.99 -18.60 -20.24
N ARG A 8 5.23 -17.55 -19.86
CA ARG A 8 4.70 -16.50 -20.74
C ARG A 8 5.36 -15.13 -20.49
N GLY A 9 6.41 -15.05 -19.67
CA GLY A 9 7.09 -13.80 -19.34
C GLY A 9 6.36 -12.97 -18.27
N LYS A 10 5.39 -13.55 -17.55
CA LYS A 10 4.64 -12.85 -16.50
C LYS A 10 5.44 -12.92 -15.19
N VAL A 11 5.73 -11.76 -14.62
CA VAL A 11 6.30 -11.65 -13.28
C VAL A 11 5.24 -12.13 -12.29
N ASP A 12 5.53 -13.19 -11.53
CA ASP A 12 4.63 -13.63 -10.45
C ASP A 12 4.51 -12.55 -9.37
N GLY A 13 3.29 -12.07 -9.15
CA GLY A 13 3.01 -10.99 -8.19
C GLY A 13 1.68 -10.29 -8.43
N LEU A 14 1.33 -9.37 -7.53
CA LEU A 14 0.21 -8.47 -7.76
C LEU A 14 0.66 -7.24 -8.53
N THR A 15 -0.06 -6.95 -9.61
CA THR A 15 0.06 -5.68 -10.31
C THR A 15 -0.64 -4.58 -9.52
N ALA A 16 0.07 -3.48 -9.30
CA ALA A 16 -0.48 -2.26 -8.75
C ALA A 16 -0.10 -1.06 -9.62
N ARG A 17 -0.96 -0.04 -9.65
CA ARG A 17 -0.73 1.18 -10.43
C ARG A 17 -1.52 2.36 -9.90
N CYS A 18 -1.10 3.56 -10.30
CA CYS A 18 -1.95 4.74 -10.20
C CYS A 18 -3.10 4.70 -11.22
N HIS A 19 -4.07 5.59 -11.05
CA HIS A 19 -5.25 5.66 -11.93
C HIS A 19 -4.88 5.84 -13.41
N CYS A 20 -3.93 6.72 -13.73
CA CYS A 20 -3.52 6.99 -15.11
C CYS A 20 -2.47 6.01 -15.67
N GLY A 21 -2.00 5.04 -14.88
CA GLY A 21 -0.98 4.06 -15.28
C GLY A 21 0.46 4.59 -15.37
N GLY A 22 0.69 5.90 -15.19
CA GLY A 22 2.03 6.51 -15.22
C GLY A 22 2.93 6.16 -14.02
N VAL A 23 2.40 5.41 -13.06
CA VAL A 23 3.16 4.67 -12.04
C VAL A 23 2.57 3.28 -11.97
N SER A 24 3.39 2.25 -12.10
CA SER A 24 2.98 0.86 -11.91
C SER A 24 4.13 -0.01 -11.42
N PHE A 25 3.80 -1.05 -10.67
CA PHE A 25 4.76 -1.88 -9.97
C PHE A 25 4.14 -3.26 -9.63
N ILE A 26 5.02 -4.22 -9.34
CA ILE A 26 4.66 -5.56 -8.89
C ILE A 26 4.97 -5.70 -7.39
N LEU A 27 4.07 -6.34 -6.66
CA LEU A 27 4.20 -6.70 -5.25
C LEU A 27 4.26 -8.23 -5.07
N PRO A 28 4.95 -8.75 -4.04
CA PRO A 28 4.97 -10.19 -3.75
C PRO A 28 3.57 -10.72 -3.47
N THR A 29 3.30 -11.98 -3.82
CA THR A 29 1.99 -12.65 -3.62
C THR A 29 1.66 -12.91 -2.16
N SER A 30 2.66 -13.19 -1.33
CA SER A 30 2.52 -13.35 0.12
C SER A 30 2.31 -12.00 0.81
N ARG A 31 1.36 -11.95 1.76
CA ARG A 31 0.98 -10.72 2.47
C ARG A 31 0.58 -11.02 3.91
N SER A 32 1.00 -10.13 4.80
CA SER A 32 0.68 -10.21 6.23
C SER A 32 -0.71 -9.67 6.59
N GLY A 33 -1.52 -9.24 5.60
CA GLY A 33 -2.80 -8.58 5.83
C GLY A 33 -2.81 -7.11 5.43
N VAL A 34 -3.97 -6.47 5.56
CA VAL A 34 -4.17 -5.04 5.30
C VAL A 34 -4.29 -4.30 6.64
N VAL A 35 -3.61 -3.17 6.77
CA VAL A 35 -3.75 -2.25 7.89
C VAL A 35 -4.62 -1.07 7.45
N ALA A 36 -5.64 -0.72 8.22
CA ALA A 36 -6.43 0.48 8.03
C ALA A 36 -5.96 1.57 9.00
N CYS A 37 -5.41 2.67 8.49
CA CYS A 37 -4.99 3.80 9.32
C CYS A 37 -6.00 4.95 9.27
N HIS A 38 -6.44 5.37 10.46
CA HIS A 38 -7.52 6.33 10.65
C HIS A 38 -7.03 7.73 11.06
N CYS A 39 -5.72 7.96 11.16
CA CYS A 39 -5.16 9.25 11.57
C CYS A 39 -5.55 10.39 10.59
N THR A 40 -5.48 11.63 11.07
CA THR A 40 -5.89 12.81 10.31
C THR A 40 -5.19 12.92 8.96
N ASP A 41 -3.88 12.67 8.89
CA ASP A 41 -3.16 12.63 7.62
C ASP A 41 -3.77 11.62 6.65
N CYS A 42 -4.04 10.39 7.10
CA CYS A 42 -4.58 9.36 6.21
C CYS A 42 -5.98 9.75 5.72
N ARG A 43 -6.82 10.35 6.58
CA ARG A 43 -8.14 10.87 6.20
C ARG A 43 -8.05 12.01 5.20
N THR A 44 -7.26 13.03 5.50
CA THR A 44 -7.07 14.21 4.63
C THR A 44 -6.51 13.82 3.29
N LEU A 45 -5.57 12.87 3.29
CA LEU A 45 -4.98 12.39 2.07
C LEU A 45 -6.03 11.55 1.31
N HIS A 46 -6.44 10.40 1.83
CA HIS A 46 -7.19 9.42 1.04
C HIS A 46 -8.71 9.69 0.94
N GLY A 47 -9.22 10.76 1.57
CA GLY A 47 -10.66 11.05 1.67
C GLY A 47 -11.42 10.09 2.60
N ASN A 48 -10.71 9.13 3.19
CA ASN A 48 -11.17 8.15 4.15
C ASN A 48 -9.94 7.55 4.87
N TYR A 49 -10.08 6.51 5.67
CA TYR A 49 -8.92 5.75 6.16
C TYR A 49 -8.05 5.24 5.01
N ASN A 50 -6.75 5.08 5.26
CA ASN A 50 -5.85 4.49 4.27
C ASN A 50 -5.68 2.99 4.57
N ALA A 51 -6.15 2.15 3.65
CA ALA A 51 -5.87 0.72 3.64
C ALA A 51 -4.51 0.44 3.00
N MET A 52 -3.59 -0.19 3.73
CA MET A 52 -2.21 -0.37 3.32
C MET A 52 -1.71 -1.80 3.50
N LEU A 53 -0.82 -2.21 2.61
CA LEU A 53 -0.02 -3.43 2.71
C LEU A 53 1.38 -3.05 3.19
N ALA A 54 1.90 -3.74 4.20
CA ALA A 54 3.33 -3.69 4.51
C ALA A 54 4.07 -4.61 3.53
N VAL A 55 5.00 -4.05 2.77
CA VAL A 55 5.76 -4.79 1.76
C VAL A 55 7.26 -4.55 1.99
N PRO A 56 8.11 -5.59 2.06
CA PRO A 56 9.55 -5.42 2.09
C PRO A 56 9.99 -4.55 0.93
N ARG A 57 10.83 -3.54 1.19
CA ARG A 57 11.18 -2.52 0.20
C ARG A 57 11.78 -3.14 -1.06
N GLU A 58 12.66 -4.11 -0.87
CA GLU A 58 13.35 -4.85 -1.92
C GLU A 58 12.42 -5.77 -2.73
N ALA A 59 11.20 -6.04 -2.26
CA ALA A 59 10.21 -6.84 -2.95
C ALA A 59 9.28 -6.02 -3.87
N ILE A 60 9.40 -4.68 -3.88
CA ILE A 60 8.64 -3.82 -4.79
C ILE A 60 9.41 -3.68 -6.10
N VAL A 61 8.81 -4.15 -7.19
CA VAL A 61 9.42 -4.08 -8.53
C VAL A 61 8.73 -3.00 -9.33
N MET A 62 9.39 -1.86 -9.52
CA MET A 62 8.86 -0.77 -10.34
C MET A 62 8.85 -1.17 -11.82
N LEU A 63 7.73 -0.93 -12.50
CA LEU A 63 7.58 -1.13 -13.95
C LEU A 63 7.60 0.21 -14.70
N PHE A 64 6.91 1.20 -14.14
CA PHE A 64 6.87 2.58 -14.64
C PHE A 64 6.79 3.54 -13.46
N ASP A 65 7.52 4.65 -13.51
CA ASP A 65 7.56 5.65 -12.44
C ASP A 65 7.68 7.10 -12.96
N ASP A 66 7.43 7.35 -14.24
CA ASP A 66 7.53 8.66 -14.91
C ASP A 66 6.82 9.81 -14.18
N THR A 67 5.73 9.48 -13.48
CA THR A 67 4.91 10.44 -12.75
C THR A 67 4.97 10.25 -11.24
N LEU A 68 5.89 9.43 -10.74
CA LEU A 68 6.06 9.21 -9.31
C LEU A 68 6.79 10.41 -8.70
N ALA A 69 6.08 11.12 -7.82
CA ALA A 69 6.64 12.19 -7.00
C ALA A 69 6.66 11.76 -5.53
N TRP A 70 7.67 12.26 -4.81
CA TRP A 70 7.83 12.07 -3.38
C TRP A 70 7.84 13.42 -2.68
N TYR A 71 7.29 13.46 -1.47
CA TYR A 71 7.49 14.58 -0.56
C TYR A 71 7.64 14.07 0.87
N ASP A 72 8.40 14.80 1.68
CA ASP A 72 8.57 14.50 3.10
C ASP A 72 7.36 15.04 3.87
N SER A 73 6.58 14.13 4.46
CA SER A 73 5.43 14.46 5.29
C SER A 73 5.79 14.67 6.76
N SER A 74 6.98 14.23 7.15
CA SER A 74 7.67 14.55 8.40
C SER A 74 9.15 14.23 8.23
N GLU A 75 9.96 14.54 9.24
CA GLU A 75 11.41 14.27 9.24
C GLU A 75 11.78 12.83 8.88
N ASN A 76 10.93 11.85 9.25
CA ASN A 76 11.23 10.43 9.11
C ASN A 76 10.28 9.69 8.13
N VAL A 77 9.37 10.41 7.46
CA VAL A 77 8.32 9.80 6.63
C VAL A 77 8.13 10.58 5.34
N ARG A 78 8.38 9.91 4.21
CA ARG A 78 8.04 10.41 2.88
C ARG A 78 6.82 9.70 2.31
N ARG A 79 6.13 10.35 1.39
CA ARG A 79 4.92 9.84 0.74
C ARG A 79 5.05 9.92 -0.77
N GLY A 80 4.73 8.82 -1.44
CA GLY A 80 4.83 8.66 -2.88
C GLY A 80 3.45 8.73 -3.52
N PHE A 81 3.31 9.56 -4.55
CA PHE A 81 2.06 9.77 -5.27
C PHE A 81 2.30 10.02 -6.76
N CYS A 82 1.27 9.83 -7.57
CA CYS A 82 1.32 10.18 -8.98
C CYS A 82 1.06 11.69 -9.15
N SER A 83 2.04 12.43 -9.66
CA SER A 83 1.94 13.86 -9.95
C SER A 83 0.91 14.20 -11.03
N LYS A 84 0.53 13.23 -11.88
CA LYS A 84 -0.43 13.42 -12.97
C LYS A 84 -1.89 13.21 -12.56
N CYS A 85 -2.20 12.20 -11.74
CA CYS A 85 -3.58 11.87 -11.36
C CYS A 85 -3.86 11.94 -9.85
N GLY A 86 -2.88 12.29 -9.03
CA GLY A 86 -3.04 12.44 -7.59
C GLY A 86 -3.16 11.13 -6.79
N SER A 87 -3.14 9.96 -7.43
CA SER A 87 -3.19 8.67 -6.71
C SER A 87 -2.05 8.59 -5.71
N ARG A 88 -2.36 8.32 -4.43
CA ARG A 88 -1.36 8.10 -3.38
C ARG A 88 -1.05 6.62 -3.27
N LEU A 89 0.23 6.30 -3.37
CA LEU A 89 0.70 4.94 -3.60
C LEU A 89 1.52 4.42 -2.43
N PHE A 90 2.36 5.26 -1.83
CA PHE A 90 3.35 4.84 -0.86
C PHE A 90 3.39 5.74 0.37
N LYS A 91 3.58 5.14 1.54
CA LYS A 91 4.08 5.78 2.76
C LYS A 91 5.34 5.02 3.17
N ASP A 92 6.45 5.76 3.25
CA ASP A 92 7.78 5.20 3.41
C ASP A 92 8.47 5.85 4.61
N ARG A 93 8.87 5.02 5.59
CA ARG A 93 9.68 5.45 6.73
C ARG A 93 11.14 5.16 6.39
N HIS A 94 12.00 6.18 6.40
CA HIS A 94 13.37 6.05 5.84
C HIS A 94 14.19 4.90 6.41
N LEU A 95 14.03 4.57 7.70
CA LEU A 95 14.78 3.50 8.38
C LEU A 95 14.03 2.17 8.48
N ALA A 96 12.83 2.07 7.93
CA ALA A 96 12.09 0.81 7.89
C ALA A 96 12.51 -0.05 6.69
N ASP A 97 12.56 -1.36 6.93
CA ASP A 97 12.76 -2.40 5.94
C ASP A 97 11.55 -2.57 5.00
N HIS A 98 10.37 -2.08 5.41
CA HIS A 98 9.13 -2.14 4.66
C HIS A 98 8.62 -0.77 4.23
N VAL A 99 7.89 -0.77 3.11
CA VAL A 99 7.10 0.36 2.61
C VAL A 99 5.62 0.01 2.77
N MET A 100 4.82 0.98 3.21
CA MET A 100 3.38 0.85 3.25
C MET A 100 2.81 1.24 1.88
N VAL A 101 2.23 0.27 1.18
CA VAL A 101 1.65 0.45 -0.15
C VAL A 101 0.14 0.56 -0.05
N SER A 102 -0.48 1.54 -0.72
CA SER A 102 -1.94 1.67 -0.71
C SER A 102 -2.59 0.45 -1.37
N ALA A 103 -3.42 -0.29 -0.63
CA ALA A 103 -4.09 -1.50 -1.12
C ALA A 103 -5.01 -1.19 -2.31
N GLY A 104 -5.57 0.02 -2.38
CA GLY A 104 -6.40 0.47 -3.50
C GLY A 104 -5.66 0.68 -4.82
N SER A 105 -4.32 0.61 -4.81
CA SER A 105 -3.52 0.67 -6.05
C SER A 105 -3.43 -0.69 -6.76
N VAL A 106 -3.74 -1.79 -6.07
CA VAL A 106 -3.73 -3.14 -6.64
C VAL A 106 -4.84 -3.29 -7.69
N ILE A 107 -4.50 -3.87 -8.83
CA ILE A 107 -5.46 -4.21 -9.89
C ILE A 107 -5.97 -5.62 -9.69
N GLY A 108 -7.26 -5.73 -9.36
CA GLY A 108 -7.92 -6.99 -9.04
C GLY A 108 -7.87 -7.32 -7.54
N PRO A 109 -8.07 -8.59 -7.16
CA PRO A 109 -8.14 -8.98 -5.76
C PRO A 109 -6.78 -8.83 -5.06
N VAL A 110 -6.76 -8.11 -3.93
CA VAL A 110 -5.58 -8.07 -3.04
C VAL A 110 -5.31 -9.44 -2.39
N GLY A 111 -6.36 -10.25 -2.20
CA GLY A 111 -6.26 -11.56 -1.55
C GLY A 111 -5.97 -11.50 -0.04
N ALA A 112 -6.13 -10.34 0.59
CA ALA A 112 -5.95 -10.14 2.02
C ALA A 112 -7.11 -9.34 2.62
N ARG A 113 -7.34 -9.49 3.92
CA ARG A 113 -8.35 -8.74 4.69
C ARG A 113 -7.68 -7.74 5.63
N ILE A 114 -8.47 -6.80 6.13
CA ILE A 114 -8.01 -5.89 7.17
C ILE A 114 -7.76 -6.71 8.43
N VAL A 115 -6.55 -6.61 9.00
CA VAL A 115 -6.15 -7.32 10.22
C VAL A 115 -6.05 -6.36 11.41
N GLU A 116 -5.91 -5.07 11.14
CA GLU A 116 -5.69 -4.06 12.17
C GLU A 116 -6.25 -2.71 11.74
N ASN A 117 -6.90 -2.02 12.68
CA ASN A 117 -7.22 -0.61 12.59
C ASN A 117 -6.23 0.16 13.49
N MET A 118 -5.55 1.16 12.94
CA MET A 118 -4.60 2.01 13.66
C MET A 118 -5.18 3.40 13.86
N PHE A 119 -4.91 4.01 15.02
CA PHE A 119 -5.40 5.33 15.40
C PHE A 119 -6.93 5.43 15.36
N GLU A 120 -7.61 4.38 15.86
CA GLU A 120 -9.08 4.26 15.88
C GLU A 120 -9.76 5.46 16.57
N GLU A 121 -9.14 5.99 17.61
CA GLU A 121 -9.56 7.18 18.34
C GLU A 121 -9.61 8.44 17.46
N SER A 122 -8.84 8.46 16.38
CA SER A 122 -8.85 9.54 15.40
C SER A 122 -9.90 9.32 14.29
N LYS A 123 -10.63 8.20 14.23
CA LYS A 123 -11.57 7.91 13.14
C LYS A 123 -12.54 9.07 12.89
N GLY A 124 -12.84 9.32 11.61
CA GLY A 124 -13.91 10.24 11.24
C GLY A 124 -15.27 9.75 11.77
N ASP A 125 -16.14 10.65 12.18
CA ASP A 125 -17.47 10.32 12.71
C ASP A 125 -18.45 9.80 11.64
N TRP A 126 -18.14 9.99 10.36
CA TRP A 126 -18.98 9.62 9.22
C TRP A 126 -18.89 8.16 8.73
N TYR A 127 -18.12 7.28 9.37
CA TYR A 127 -17.98 5.87 8.95
C TYR A 127 -17.68 4.94 10.12
N ASP A 128 -18.07 3.67 10.06
CA ASP A 128 -17.71 2.67 11.09
C ASP A 128 -16.29 2.10 10.88
N LEU A 129 -15.68 1.61 11.96
CA LEU A 129 -14.42 0.88 11.85
C LEU A 129 -14.62 -0.38 10.97
N PRO A 130 -13.73 -0.63 10.00
CA PRO A 130 -13.84 -1.83 9.20
C PRO A 130 -13.54 -3.07 10.07
N ARG A 131 -14.24 -4.16 9.78
CA ARG A 131 -14.05 -5.44 10.49
C ARG A 131 -12.64 -5.96 10.29
N THR A 132 -12.00 -6.35 11.39
CA THR A 132 -10.67 -6.96 11.38
C THR A 132 -10.77 -8.49 11.37
N ARG A 133 -9.77 -9.14 10.77
CA ARG A 133 -9.59 -10.60 10.72
C ARG A 133 -8.19 -10.98 11.19
N ARG A 134 -7.91 -10.69 12.47
CA ARG A 134 -6.62 -11.00 13.12
C ARG A 134 -6.27 -12.48 13.10
N ASP A 135 -7.28 -13.34 12.98
CA ASP A 135 -7.16 -14.80 12.80
C ASP A 135 -6.42 -15.21 11.51
N GLN A 136 -6.20 -14.28 10.58
CA GLN A 136 -5.54 -14.53 9.29
C GLN A 136 -4.08 -14.03 9.22
N LEU A 137 -3.51 -13.54 10.31
CA LEU A 137 -2.07 -13.29 10.37
C LEU A 137 -1.33 -14.64 10.25
N PRO A 138 -0.27 -14.75 9.43
CA PRO A 138 0.61 -15.91 9.48
C PRO A 138 1.06 -16.11 10.93
N THR A 139 0.85 -17.31 11.49
CA THR A 139 1.49 -17.66 12.76
C THR A 139 2.99 -17.53 12.57
N ALA A 140 3.63 -16.78 13.46
CA ALA A 140 5.07 -16.57 13.48
C ALA A 140 5.85 -17.89 13.47
#